data_AF-A0A382VYD6-F1
#
_entry.id   AF-A0A382VYD6-F1
#
_cell.length_a   1.000
_cell.length_b   1.000
_cell.length_c   1.000
_cell.angle_alpha   90.00
_cell.angle_beta   90.00
_cell.angle_gamma   90.00
#
_symmetry.space_group_name_H-M   'P 1'
#
loop_
_entity.id
_entity.type
_entity.pdbx_description
1 polymer ?
#
loop_
_entity_poly.entity_id
_entity_poly.type
_entity_poly.pdbx_seq_one_letter_code
_entity_poly.pdbx_strand_id
1 'polypeptide(L)'
;PKGFLLMEVKFNVRRYDPESTDAVDHFQEYLMDMDDSSTVLDGLIRIREEVDGTLSLRCSCRSAICGSCAVRVNGEAGLACNTKIIDVLSLDGKTVTIEPAGNLPVIKDLVVDFQPFWEKIKSVDPWLQPEGEEPEAEYLAPDEDMLHLAGVVSCILCGACVSDCTVMEVDSNFLGPAALAKSYRFVGDPRDDSSQQRFKTLNEYGGVWDCTRCMKCVEVCPKGVAPMDRIMALREQVMESGYKNTNGARHANEFTNSIKHSGWLDEKKLVIKSFGIFNIK
;
A
#
# COMPACT_ATOMS: atom_id res chain seq x y z
N PRO A 1 20.31 1.19 39.34
CA PRO A 1 19.06 1.49 38.61
C PRO A 1 19.14 2.89 37.98
N LYS A 2 19.56 2.97 36.71
CA LYS A 2 19.48 4.24 35.96
C LYS A 2 17.98 4.54 35.79
N GLY A 3 17.51 5.64 36.37
CA GLY A 3 16.13 6.08 36.17
C GLY A 3 15.88 6.25 34.67
N PHE A 4 14.81 5.65 34.16
CA PHE A 4 14.37 5.87 32.80
C PHE A 4 14.12 7.37 32.61
N LEU A 5 14.78 7.96 31.61
CA LEU A 5 14.60 9.37 31.26
C LEU A 5 13.28 9.47 30.52
N LEU A 6 12.21 9.84 31.23
CA LEU A 6 10.92 10.13 30.62
C LEU A 6 11.03 11.40 29.78
N MET A 7 10.48 11.34 28.57
CA MET A 7 10.35 12.48 27.68
C MET A 7 8.87 12.86 27.57
N GLU A 8 8.54 14.11 27.87
CA GLU A 8 7.21 14.65 27.60
C GLU A 8 6.99 14.74 26.08
N VAL A 9 5.92 14.16 25.58
CA VAL A 9 5.55 14.11 24.16
C VAL A 9 4.13 14.61 24.00
N LYS A 10 3.90 15.49 23.03
CA LYS A 10 2.58 15.97 22.66
C LYS A 10 2.01 15.13 21.53
N PHE A 11 1.01 14.31 21.81
CA PHE A 11 0.25 13.60 20.78
C PHE A 11 -0.86 14.51 20.27
N ASN A 12 -0.86 14.78 18.97
CA ASN A 12 -1.91 15.53 18.30
C ASN A 12 -2.74 14.56 17.45
N VAL A 13 -3.83 14.04 18.00
CA VAL A 13 -4.59 12.92 17.41
C VAL A 13 -5.82 13.45 16.71
N ARG A 14 -6.03 13.06 15.45
CA ARG A 14 -7.28 13.33 14.73
C ARG A 14 -8.41 12.49 15.33
N ARG A 15 -9.46 13.17 15.78
CA ARG A 15 -10.66 12.61 16.39
C ARG A 15 -11.85 12.78 15.47
N TYR A 16 -12.71 11.77 15.45
CA TYR A 16 -13.96 11.78 14.71
C TYR A 16 -14.94 10.82 15.39
N ASP A 17 -16.13 11.32 15.76
CA ASP A 17 -17.20 10.50 16.31
C ASP A 17 -18.48 10.66 15.48
N PRO A 18 -18.90 9.63 14.72
CA PRO A 18 -20.10 9.71 13.88
C PRO A 18 -21.41 9.81 14.69
N GLU A 19 -21.38 9.46 15.98
CA GLU A 19 -22.55 9.53 16.86
C GLU A 19 -22.66 10.89 17.59
N SER A 20 -21.66 11.76 17.46
CA SER A 20 -21.69 13.11 18.03
C SER A 20 -22.76 13.97 17.34
N THR A 21 -23.42 14.85 18.11
CA THR A 21 -24.36 15.84 17.58
C THR A 21 -23.69 16.80 16.59
N ASP A 22 -22.39 17.04 16.76
CA ASP A 22 -21.54 17.82 15.88
C ASP A 22 -20.38 16.94 15.39
N ALA A 23 -20.69 16.00 14.49
CA ALA A 23 -19.74 15.05 13.90
C ALA A 23 -18.73 15.77 12.97
N VAL A 24 -17.78 16.48 13.57
CA VAL A 24 -16.74 17.26 12.88
C VAL A 24 -15.37 16.72 13.26
N ASP A 25 -14.54 16.52 12.24
CA ASP A 25 -13.13 16.21 12.40
C ASP A 25 -12.43 17.31 13.20
N HIS A 26 -11.71 16.93 14.25
CA HIS A 26 -10.89 17.85 15.00
C HIS A 26 -9.61 17.17 15.48
N PHE A 27 -8.64 17.98 15.85
CA PHE A 27 -7.41 17.50 16.45
C PHE A 27 -7.49 17.70 17.96
N GLN A 28 -7.14 16.66 18.72
CA GLN A 28 -7.08 16.69 20.18
C GLN A 28 -5.65 16.42 20.65
N GLU A 29 -5.18 17.28 21.55
CA GLU A 29 -3.82 17.21 22.10
C GLU A 29 -3.80 16.43 23.42
N TYR A 30 -2.82 15.56 23.58
CA TYR A 30 -2.53 14.82 24.81
C TYR A 30 -1.04 14.96 25.14
N LEU A 31 -0.73 15.42 26.35
CA LEU A 31 0.65 15.47 26.86
C LEU A 31 0.93 14.19 27.65
N MET A 32 1.94 13.44 27.22
CA MET A 32 2.27 12.13 27.79
C MET A 32 3.77 12.04 28.11
N ASP A 33 4.09 11.55 29.29
CA ASP A 33 5.47 11.17 29.66
C ASP A 33 5.80 9.80 29.08
N MET A 34 6.67 9.73 28.08
CA MET A 34 7.00 8.51 27.35
C MET A 34 8.45 8.08 27.61
N ASP A 35 8.69 6.78 27.52
CA ASP A 35 10.04 6.23 27.57
C ASP A 35 10.72 6.31 26.18
N ASP A 36 12.06 6.31 26.13
CA ASP A 36 12.82 6.36 24.87
C ASP A 36 12.57 5.14 23.96
N SER A 37 12.18 4.01 24.55
CA SER A 37 11.83 2.78 23.83
C SER A 37 10.37 2.74 23.36
N SER A 38 9.55 3.73 23.75
CA SER A 38 8.11 3.74 23.47
C SER A 38 7.80 3.92 21.99
N THR A 39 6.82 3.15 21.53
CA THR A 39 6.24 3.26 20.20
C THR A 39 5.04 4.21 20.19
N VAL A 40 4.64 4.67 19.01
CA VAL A 40 3.42 5.46 18.84
C VAL A 40 2.20 4.70 19.38
N LEU A 41 2.16 3.37 19.21
CA LEU A 41 1.09 2.55 19.76
C LEU A 41 1.08 2.55 21.30
N ASP A 42 2.24 2.53 21.96
CA ASP A 42 2.29 2.58 23.42
C ASP A 42 1.69 3.90 23.95
N GLY A 43 1.98 5.01 23.26
CA GLY A 43 1.36 6.31 23.55
C GLY A 43 -0.16 6.30 23.36
N LEU A 44 -0.64 5.80 22.21
CA LEU A 44 -2.08 5.74 21.92
C LEU A 44 -2.85 4.84 22.89
N ILE A 45 -2.28 3.69 23.28
CA ILE A 45 -2.89 2.81 24.28
C ILE A 45 -2.96 3.54 25.63
N ARG A 46 -1.86 4.15 26.08
CA ARG A 46 -1.88 4.89 27.36
C ARG A 46 -2.85 6.05 27.37
N ILE A 47 -2.95 6.81 26.28
CA ILE A 47 -3.98 7.85 26.14
C ILE A 47 -5.37 7.24 26.34
N ARG A 48 -5.69 6.13 25.66
CA ARG A 48 -6.99 5.48 25.79
C ARG A 48 -7.28 4.96 27.20
N GLU A 49 -6.32 4.28 27.82
CA GLU A 49 -6.55 3.62 29.11
C GLU A 49 -6.46 4.57 30.32
N GLU A 50 -5.63 5.62 30.24
CA GLU A 50 -5.31 6.49 31.39
C GLU A 50 -5.96 7.88 31.29
N VAL A 51 -6.26 8.38 30.08
CA VAL A 51 -6.69 9.77 29.85
C VAL A 51 -8.07 9.88 29.23
N ASP A 52 -8.33 9.16 28.14
CA ASP A 52 -9.55 9.27 27.34
C ASP A 52 -9.99 7.92 26.74
N GLY A 53 -10.84 7.21 27.49
CA GLY A 53 -11.40 5.91 27.09
C GLY A 53 -12.26 5.91 25.82
N THR A 54 -12.55 7.07 25.24
CA THR A 54 -13.32 7.17 23.99
C THR A 54 -12.47 7.00 22.73
N LEU A 55 -11.14 7.14 22.86
CA LEU A 55 -10.21 7.04 21.73
C LEU A 55 -10.27 5.65 21.08
N SER A 56 -10.65 5.60 19.82
CA SER A 56 -10.80 4.36 19.05
C SER A 56 -9.63 4.14 18.10
N LEU A 57 -9.02 2.95 18.18
CA LEU A 57 -7.93 2.51 17.31
C LEU A 57 -7.93 0.99 17.14
N ARG A 58 -7.35 0.51 16.03
CA ARG A 58 -7.08 -0.92 15.83
C ARG A 58 -5.66 -1.28 16.26
N CYS A 59 -5.52 -2.31 17.09
CA CYS A 59 -4.24 -2.86 17.48
C CYS A 59 -4.39 -4.33 17.92
N SER A 60 -3.33 -5.13 17.78
CA SER A 60 -3.34 -6.53 18.22
C SER A 60 -1.93 -7.03 18.58
N CYS A 61 -1.10 -7.44 17.61
CA CYS A 61 0.12 -8.22 17.88
C CYS A 61 1.25 -7.49 18.62
N ARG A 62 1.33 -6.15 18.51
CA ARG A 62 2.44 -5.32 19.01
C ARG A 62 3.86 -5.72 18.53
N SER A 63 3.96 -6.49 17.45
CA SER A 63 5.21 -7.03 16.90
C SER A 63 5.35 -6.83 15.38
N ALA A 64 4.63 -5.85 14.83
CA ALA A 64 4.67 -5.47 13.43
C ALA A 64 4.37 -6.59 12.41
N ILE A 65 3.51 -7.56 12.78
CA ILE A 65 3.18 -8.71 11.90
C ILE A 65 1.70 -8.83 11.52
N CYS A 66 0.75 -8.37 12.36
CA CYS A 66 -0.68 -8.50 12.06
C CYS A 66 -1.24 -7.46 11.08
N GLY A 67 -0.54 -6.34 10.89
CA GLY A 67 -0.98 -5.24 10.03
C GLY A 67 -2.12 -4.34 10.56
N SER A 68 -2.71 -4.63 11.74
CA SER A 68 -3.93 -3.94 12.19
C SER A 68 -3.76 -2.47 12.62
N CYS A 69 -2.56 -2.06 13.01
CA CYS A 69 -2.30 -0.72 13.58
C CYS A 69 -1.73 0.26 12.55
N ALA A 70 -2.16 0.15 11.30
CA ALA A 70 -1.80 1.10 10.26
C ALA A 70 -2.49 2.44 10.50
N VAL A 71 -1.68 3.50 10.57
CA VAL A 71 -2.09 4.90 10.78
C VAL A 71 -1.14 5.81 10.00
N ARG A 72 -1.44 7.10 9.89
CA ARG A 72 -0.49 8.10 9.42
C ARG A 72 0.12 8.82 10.62
N VAL A 73 1.45 8.92 10.64
CA VAL A 73 2.22 9.61 11.68
C VAL A 73 3.00 10.73 11.01
N ASN A 74 2.76 11.98 11.42
CA ASN A 74 3.32 13.18 10.79
C ASN A 74 3.14 13.23 9.27
N GLY A 75 1.97 12.77 8.79
CA GLY A 75 1.63 12.77 7.38
C GLY A 75 2.10 11.53 6.59
N GLU A 76 2.81 10.58 7.19
CA GLU A 76 3.28 9.36 6.51
C GLU A 76 2.65 8.09 7.10
N ALA A 77 2.21 7.18 6.23
CA ALA A 77 1.67 5.90 6.66
C ALA A 77 2.73 4.99 7.31
N GLY A 78 2.33 4.30 8.36
CA GLY A 78 3.19 3.32 9.03
C GLY A 78 2.40 2.44 9.99
N LEU A 79 3.11 1.59 10.73
CA LEU A 79 2.52 0.81 11.82
C LEU A 79 2.81 1.49 13.15
N ALA A 80 1.78 1.87 13.90
CA ALA A 80 1.96 2.52 15.20
C ALA A 80 2.85 1.70 16.16
N CYS A 81 2.79 0.37 16.10
CA CYS A 81 3.62 -0.51 16.95
C CYS A 81 5.08 -0.68 16.48
N ASN A 82 5.40 -0.24 15.27
CA ASN A 82 6.75 -0.31 14.70
C ASN A 82 7.43 1.06 14.63
N THR A 83 6.64 2.13 14.76
CA THR A 83 7.15 3.50 14.78
C THR A 83 7.54 3.88 16.19
N LYS A 84 8.85 4.01 16.47
CA LYS A 84 9.31 4.57 17.73
C LYS A 84 9.02 6.06 17.76
N ILE A 85 8.61 6.57 18.92
CA ILE A 85 8.31 8.00 19.07
C ILE A 85 9.56 8.82 18.79
N ILE A 86 10.72 8.42 19.33
CA ILE A 86 11.98 9.15 19.17
C ILE A 86 12.40 9.35 17.71
N ASP A 87 12.02 8.43 16.81
CA ASP A 87 12.36 8.50 15.39
C ASP A 87 11.49 9.51 14.62
N VAL A 88 10.35 9.91 15.19
CA VAL A 88 9.35 10.77 14.55
C VAL A 88 9.07 12.07 15.32
N LEU A 89 9.80 12.35 16.39
CA LEU A 89 9.64 13.64 17.09
C LEU A 89 10.09 14.78 16.19
N SER A 90 9.22 15.78 16.03
CA SER A 90 9.59 17.02 15.35
C SER A 90 10.72 17.74 16.11
N LEU A 91 11.64 18.33 15.36
CA LEU A 91 12.76 19.13 15.88
C LEU A 91 12.27 20.35 16.69
N ASP A 92 11.03 20.78 16.43
CA ASP A 92 10.52 22.10 16.78
C ASP A 92 9.66 22.08 18.06
N GLY A 93 9.23 20.92 18.56
CA GLY A 93 8.30 20.91 19.70
C GLY A 93 7.66 19.58 20.09
N LYS A 94 8.42 18.48 20.04
CA LYS A 94 8.04 17.14 20.58
C LYS A 94 6.59 16.71 20.27
N THR A 95 6.08 17.11 19.11
CA THR A 95 4.70 16.82 18.72
C THR A 95 4.70 15.68 17.72
N VAL A 96 3.84 14.70 17.94
CA VAL A 96 3.57 13.61 17.02
C VAL A 96 2.11 13.75 16.60
N THR A 97 1.87 14.03 15.33
CA THR A 97 0.52 14.12 14.76
C THR A 97 0.10 12.75 14.24
N ILE A 98 -1.08 12.28 14.64
CA ILE A 98 -1.59 10.96 14.26
C ILE A 98 -2.94 11.10 13.58
N GLU A 99 -3.07 10.47 12.43
CA GLU A 99 -4.27 10.47 11.60
C GLU A 99 -4.65 9.03 11.21
N PRO A 100 -5.93 8.75 10.89
CA PRO A 100 -6.32 7.48 10.30
C PRO A 100 -5.54 7.20 9.00
N ALA A 101 -5.45 5.92 8.62
CA ALA A 101 -4.90 5.56 7.31
C ALA A 101 -5.69 6.24 6.18
N GLY A 102 -4.97 6.78 5.19
CA GLY A 102 -5.55 7.47 4.04
C GLY A 102 -6.26 6.54 3.05
N ASN A 103 -6.93 7.12 2.07
CA ASN A 103 -7.62 6.42 0.97
C ASN A 103 -8.66 5.36 1.40
N LEU A 104 -9.06 5.37 2.67
CA LEU A 104 -10.06 4.49 3.25
C LEU A 104 -11.05 5.35 4.06
N PRO A 105 -12.37 5.07 4.00
CA PRO A 105 -13.35 5.82 4.77
C PRO A 105 -13.11 5.71 6.27
N VAL A 106 -13.15 6.82 6.99
CA VAL A 106 -13.02 6.83 8.46
C VAL A 106 -14.34 6.38 9.09
N ILE A 107 -14.26 5.43 10.04
CA ILE A 107 -15.40 4.96 10.84
C ILE A 107 -15.50 5.77 12.14
N LYS A 108 -14.42 5.80 12.92
CA LYS A 108 -14.31 6.52 14.20
C LYS A 108 -12.84 6.71 14.54
N ASP A 109 -12.43 7.93 14.87
CA ASP A 109 -11.04 8.29 15.21
C ASP A 109 -10.02 7.71 14.21
N LEU A 110 -9.18 6.76 14.66
CA LEU A 110 -8.13 6.14 13.86
C LEU A 110 -8.59 4.84 13.17
N VAL A 111 -9.86 4.47 13.30
CA VAL A 111 -10.43 3.27 12.70
C VAL A 111 -11.02 3.61 11.34
N VAL A 112 -10.53 2.92 10.30
CA VAL A 112 -11.03 3.06 8.92
C VAL A 112 -11.70 1.78 8.42
N ASP A 113 -12.59 1.93 7.45
CA ASP A 113 -13.21 0.82 6.74
C ASP A 113 -12.22 0.19 5.75
N PHE A 114 -11.92 -1.09 5.97
CA PHE A 114 -11.04 -1.87 5.11
C PHE A 114 -11.80 -2.65 4.02
N GLN A 115 -13.13 -2.57 3.96
CA GLN A 115 -13.90 -3.27 2.94
C GLN A 115 -13.43 -2.95 1.51
N PRO A 116 -13.21 -1.67 1.11
CA PRO A 116 -12.70 -1.35 -0.23
C PRO A 116 -11.32 -1.95 -0.52
N PHE A 117 -10.46 -2.06 0.51
CA PHE A 117 -9.16 -2.73 0.40
C PHE A 117 -9.35 -4.23 0.11
N TRP A 118 -10.21 -4.90 0.86
CA TRP A 118 -10.44 -6.34 0.70
C TRP A 118 -11.12 -6.69 -0.63
N GLU A 119 -12.02 -5.85 -1.12
CA GLU A 119 -12.65 -6.03 -2.43
C GLU A 119 -11.60 -6.02 -3.55
N LYS A 120 -10.63 -5.10 -3.51
CA LYS A 120 -9.51 -5.05 -4.46
C LYS A 120 -8.53 -6.21 -4.32
N ILE A 121 -8.27 -6.68 -3.09
CA ILE A 121 -7.47 -7.90 -2.89
C ILE A 121 -8.18 -9.12 -3.46
N LYS A 122 -9.51 -9.24 -3.29
CA LYS A 122 -10.28 -10.37 -3.80
C LYS A 122 -10.43 -10.34 -5.32
N SER A 123 -10.53 -9.15 -5.93
CA SER A 123 -10.70 -9.03 -7.39
C SER A 123 -9.52 -9.50 -8.23
N VAL A 124 -8.36 -9.72 -7.59
CA VAL A 124 -7.17 -10.31 -8.26
C VAL A 124 -7.05 -11.81 -8.03
N ASP A 125 -8.12 -12.49 -7.59
CA ASP A 125 -8.20 -13.93 -7.30
C ASP A 125 -6.99 -14.44 -6.50
N PRO A 126 -6.80 -14.02 -5.24
CA PRO A 126 -5.55 -14.16 -4.50
C PRO A 126 -5.32 -15.57 -3.93
N TRP A 127 -5.49 -16.61 -4.75
CA TRP A 127 -5.20 -18.02 -4.47
C TRP A 127 -4.55 -18.70 -5.68
N LEU A 128 -3.88 -19.82 -5.44
CA LEU A 128 -3.21 -20.60 -6.47
C LEU A 128 -4.23 -21.31 -7.36
N GLN A 129 -4.03 -21.29 -8.67
CA GLN A 129 -4.89 -21.94 -9.66
C GLN A 129 -4.04 -22.81 -10.61
N PRO A 130 -3.59 -24.00 -10.17
CA PRO A 130 -2.86 -24.94 -11.01
C PRO A 130 -3.80 -25.66 -11.99
N GLU A 131 -3.29 -26.05 -13.15
CA GLU A 131 -3.94 -26.96 -14.09
C GLU A 131 -3.48 -28.41 -13.89
N GLY A 132 -4.33 -29.37 -14.26
CA GLY A 132 -4.03 -30.81 -14.18
C GLY A 132 -4.60 -31.50 -12.94
N GLU A 133 -4.17 -32.74 -12.73
CA GLU A 133 -4.56 -33.54 -11.55
C GLU A 133 -3.78 -33.07 -10.31
N GLU A 134 -4.46 -33.00 -9.17
CA GLU A 134 -3.80 -32.71 -7.89
C GLU A 134 -2.78 -33.83 -7.58
N PRO A 135 -1.51 -33.50 -7.30
CA PRO A 135 -0.50 -34.51 -7.03
C PRO A 135 -0.81 -35.30 -5.75
N GLU A 136 -0.35 -36.55 -5.67
CA GLU A 136 -0.48 -37.36 -4.46
C GLU A 136 0.29 -36.81 -3.25
N ALA A 137 1.21 -35.85 -3.47
CA ALA A 137 2.05 -35.21 -2.47
C ALA A 137 2.09 -33.68 -2.68
N GLU A 138 3.22 -33.03 -2.41
CA GLU A 138 3.37 -31.58 -2.61
C GLU A 138 3.56 -31.20 -4.08
N TYR A 139 3.11 -29.99 -4.44
CA TYR A 139 3.49 -29.37 -5.71
C TYR A 139 4.97 -29.02 -5.70
N LEU A 140 5.72 -29.54 -6.69
CA LEU A 140 7.14 -29.28 -6.83
C LEU A 140 7.37 -27.88 -7.41
N ALA A 141 8.25 -27.11 -6.76
CA ALA A 141 8.72 -25.81 -7.26
C ALA A 141 10.22 -25.68 -6.96
N PRO A 142 11.08 -25.39 -7.96
CA PRO A 142 12.49 -25.13 -7.72
C PRO A 142 12.69 -23.90 -6.83
N ASP A 143 13.67 -23.96 -5.92
CA ASP A 143 13.98 -22.84 -5.02
C ASP A 143 14.26 -21.54 -5.79
N GLU A 144 15.02 -21.63 -6.89
CA GLU A 144 15.39 -20.50 -7.73
C GLU A 144 14.18 -19.75 -8.32
N ASP A 145 13.12 -20.50 -8.66
CA ASP A 145 11.87 -19.95 -9.18
C ASP A 145 11.01 -19.32 -8.08
N MET A 146 11.29 -19.61 -6.80
CA MET A 146 10.55 -19.08 -5.66
C MET A 146 11.24 -17.89 -4.99
N LEU A 147 12.57 -17.74 -5.12
CA LEU A 147 13.37 -16.72 -4.41
C LEU A 147 12.85 -15.29 -4.64
N HIS A 148 12.47 -14.98 -5.88
CA HIS A 148 11.98 -13.65 -6.25
C HIS A 148 10.63 -13.29 -5.60
N LEU A 149 9.91 -14.28 -5.06
CA LEU A 149 8.64 -14.11 -4.35
C LEU A 149 8.81 -13.81 -2.86
N ALA A 150 9.99 -14.04 -2.26
CA ALA A 150 10.23 -13.89 -0.83
C ALA A 150 9.83 -12.51 -0.27
N GLY A 151 10.08 -11.45 -1.05
CA GLY A 151 9.64 -10.10 -0.71
C GLY A 151 8.12 -9.94 -0.70
N VAL A 152 7.45 -10.40 -1.76
CA VAL A 152 5.99 -10.18 -1.91
C VAL A 152 5.14 -11.05 -0.98
N VAL A 153 5.60 -12.26 -0.64
CA VAL A 153 4.93 -13.11 0.36
C VAL A 153 5.02 -12.53 1.77
N SER A 154 5.97 -11.64 2.03
CA SER A 154 6.13 -10.97 3.33
C SER A 154 5.11 -9.85 3.58
N CYS A 155 4.22 -9.58 2.63
CA CYS A 155 3.15 -8.61 2.77
C CYS A 155 2.13 -9.06 3.84
N ILE A 156 1.96 -8.23 4.87
CA ILE A 156 1.04 -8.45 5.99
C ILE A 156 -0.33 -7.78 5.81
N LEU A 157 -0.63 -7.29 4.60
CA LEU A 157 -1.92 -6.67 4.26
C LEU A 157 -2.34 -5.49 5.16
N CYS A 158 -1.36 -4.71 5.64
CA CYS A 158 -1.60 -3.58 6.55
C CYS A 158 -2.23 -2.34 5.89
N GLY A 159 -2.20 -2.23 4.57
CA GLY A 159 -2.77 -1.07 3.86
C GLY A 159 -1.90 0.21 3.85
N ALA A 160 -0.72 0.25 4.48
CA ALA A 160 0.14 1.45 4.46
C ALA A 160 0.46 1.96 3.05
N CYS A 161 0.77 1.05 2.12
CA CYS A 161 1.00 1.40 0.72
C CYS A 161 -0.24 1.97 0.00
N VAL A 162 -1.45 1.61 0.44
CA VAL A 162 -2.72 2.14 -0.07
C VAL A 162 -2.99 3.51 0.52
N SER A 163 -2.71 3.71 1.81
CA SER A 163 -2.89 4.98 2.52
C SER A 163 -2.27 6.17 1.80
N ASP A 164 -1.05 5.99 1.28
CA ASP A 164 -0.26 7.09 0.71
C ASP A 164 -0.09 6.96 -0.81
N CYS A 165 -0.93 6.13 -1.45
CA CYS A 165 -0.94 6.04 -2.91
C CYS A 165 -1.65 7.25 -3.51
N THR A 166 -0.88 8.15 -4.12
CA THR A 166 -1.41 9.39 -4.73
C THR A 166 -2.40 9.15 -5.88
N VAL A 167 -2.36 8.00 -6.54
CA VAL A 167 -3.36 7.65 -7.57
C VAL A 167 -4.71 7.37 -6.93
N MET A 168 -4.72 6.67 -5.79
CA MET A 168 -5.95 6.29 -5.11
C MET A 168 -6.66 7.49 -4.46
N GLU A 169 -5.96 8.60 -4.25
CA GLU A 169 -6.55 9.87 -3.79
C GLU A 169 -7.49 10.49 -4.83
N VAL A 170 -7.23 10.23 -6.13
CA VAL A 170 -7.97 10.86 -7.24
C VAL A 170 -8.77 9.87 -8.08
N ASP A 171 -8.42 8.58 -8.05
CA ASP A 171 -9.11 7.53 -8.79
C ASP A 171 -9.32 6.28 -7.93
N SER A 172 -10.56 6.10 -7.47
CA SER A 172 -10.96 4.95 -6.67
C SER A 172 -10.98 3.65 -7.47
N ASN A 173 -11.00 3.69 -8.81
CA ASN A 173 -11.03 2.49 -9.65
C ASN A 173 -9.68 1.77 -9.71
N PHE A 174 -8.58 2.48 -9.42
CA PHE A 174 -7.26 1.87 -9.40
C PHE A 174 -7.19 0.74 -8.34
N LEU A 175 -6.78 -0.46 -8.76
CA LEU A 175 -6.62 -1.65 -7.90
C LEU A 175 -5.68 -1.40 -6.72
N GLY A 176 -4.71 -0.50 -6.88
CA GLY A 176 -3.81 -0.11 -5.81
C GLY A 176 -2.59 -1.04 -5.66
N PRO A 177 -1.57 -0.56 -4.94
CA PRO A 177 -0.29 -1.26 -4.84
C PRO A 177 -0.38 -2.61 -4.14
N ALA A 178 -1.23 -2.75 -3.12
CA ALA A 178 -1.37 -3.99 -2.37
C ALA A 178 -1.95 -5.13 -3.23
N ALA A 179 -3.02 -4.85 -3.98
CA ALA A 179 -3.68 -5.84 -4.85
C ALA A 179 -2.78 -6.24 -6.03
N LEU A 180 -2.10 -5.28 -6.66
CA LEU A 180 -1.17 -5.57 -7.74
C LEU A 180 0.04 -6.38 -7.27
N ALA A 181 0.63 -6.04 -6.12
CA ALA A 181 1.69 -6.87 -5.53
C ALA A 181 1.17 -8.27 -5.19
N LYS A 182 -0.04 -8.39 -4.62
CA LYS A 182 -0.66 -9.69 -4.34
C LYS A 182 -0.90 -10.50 -5.62
N SER A 183 -1.28 -9.86 -6.72
CA SER A 183 -1.44 -10.51 -8.02
C SER A 183 -0.10 -11.06 -8.54
N TYR A 184 0.98 -10.28 -8.44
CA TYR A 184 2.33 -10.74 -8.81
C TYR A 184 2.77 -11.97 -8.02
N ARG A 185 2.37 -12.11 -6.74
CA ARG A 185 2.67 -13.31 -5.95
C ARG A 185 2.14 -14.60 -6.60
N PHE A 186 1.05 -14.54 -7.36
CA PHE A 186 0.50 -15.71 -8.04
C PHE A 186 1.03 -15.83 -9.46
N VAL A 187 1.05 -14.73 -10.20
CA VAL A 187 1.59 -14.72 -11.57
C VAL A 187 3.06 -15.17 -11.64
N GLY A 188 3.87 -14.80 -10.64
CA GLY A 188 5.28 -15.22 -10.56
C GLY A 188 5.49 -16.59 -9.92
N ASP A 189 4.43 -17.27 -9.43
CA ASP A 189 4.55 -18.59 -8.82
C ASP A 189 4.54 -19.65 -9.92
N PRO A 190 5.58 -20.51 -10.05
CA PRO A 190 5.66 -21.52 -11.10
C PRO A 190 4.55 -22.59 -11.01
N ARG A 191 3.75 -22.59 -9.95
CA ARG A 191 2.62 -23.50 -9.73
C ARG A 191 1.28 -22.89 -10.12
N ASP A 192 1.22 -21.63 -10.59
CA ASP A 192 -0.04 -20.97 -11.02
C ASP A 192 -0.14 -20.98 -12.55
N ASP A 193 -1.20 -21.59 -13.08
CA ASP A 193 -1.43 -21.69 -14.53
C ASP A 193 -2.42 -20.62 -15.05
N SER A 194 -2.94 -19.77 -14.16
CA SER A 194 -4.00 -18.80 -14.48
C SER A 194 -3.49 -17.40 -14.85
N SER A 195 -2.20 -17.27 -15.12
CA SER A 195 -1.54 -16.00 -15.44
C SER A 195 -2.19 -15.26 -16.62
N GLN A 196 -2.57 -15.96 -17.70
CA GLN A 196 -3.20 -15.31 -18.87
C GLN A 196 -4.53 -14.63 -18.53
N GLN A 197 -5.37 -15.31 -17.75
CA GLN A 197 -6.65 -14.75 -17.31
C GLN A 197 -6.43 -13.53 -16.42
N ARG A 198 -5.45 -13.58 -15.50
CA ARG A 198 -5.08 -12.44 -14.65
C ARG A 198 -4.58 -11.26 -15.49
N PHE A 199 -3.70 -11.50 -16.46
CA PHE A 199 -3.16 -10.44 -17.32
C PHE A 199 -4.23 -9.70 -18.11
N LYS A 200 -5.25 -10.40 -18.59
CA LYS A 200 -6.38 -9.78 -19.26
C LYS A 200 -7.04 -8.71 -18.37
N THR A 201 -7.40 -9.07 -17.13
CA THR A 201 -8.03 -8.16 -16.17
C THR A 201 -7.08 -7.05 -15.73
N LEU A 202 -5.81 -7.39 -15.45
CA LEU A 202 -4.80 -6.41 -15.04
C LEU A 202 -4.49 -5.37 -16.12
N ASN A 203 -4.74 -5.67 -17.39
CA ASN A 203 -4.49 -4.77 -18.52
C ASN A 203 -5.63 -3.75 -18.72
N GLU A 204 -6.79 -3.92 -18.07
CA GLU A 204 -7.94 -3.03 -18.17
C GLU A 204 -7.75 -1.73 -17.36
N TYR A 205 -8.71 -0.81 -17.48
CA TYR A 205 -8.78 0.39 -16.65
C TYR A 205 -8.93 0.02 -15.16
N GLY A 206 -8.24 0.73 -14.28
CA GLY A 206 -8.04 0.35 -12.88
C GLY A 206 -6.84 -0.59 -12.67
N GLY A 207 -6.24 -1.12 -13.74
CA GLY A 207 -5.20 -2.13 -13.71
C GLY A 207 -3.77 -1.59 -13.57
N VAL A 208 -2.80 -2.31 -14.14
CA VAL A 208 -1.36 -2.02 -13.98
C VAL A 208 -0.94 -0.67 -14.55
N TRP A 209 -1.67 -0.13 -15.54
CA TRP A 209 -1.30 1.09 -16.27
C TRP A 209 -1.58 2.38 -15.52
N ASP A 210 -2.50 2.36 -14.56
CA ASP A 210 -2.94 3.57 -13.85
C ASP A 210 -1.93 4.01 -12.77
N CYS A 211 -0.99 3.13 -12.41
CA CYS A 211 0.12 3.50 -11.53
C CYS A 211 1.00 4.60 -12.16
N THR A 212 1.08 5.75 -11.49
CA THR A 212 1.89 6.92 -11.88
C THR A 212 3.33 6.89 -11.38
N ARG A 213 3.73 5.82 -10.68
CA ARG A 213 5.13 5.57 -10.26
C ARG A 213 5.68 6.58 -9.23
N CYS A 214 4.82 7.06 -8.31
CA CYS A 214 5.23 8.01 -7.26
C CYS A 214 6.12 7.41 -6.14
N MET A 215 6.37 6.10 -6.16
CA MET A 215 7.21 5.36 -5.20
C MET A 215 6.78 5.34 -3.73
N LYS A 216 5.74 6.10 -3.32
CA LYS A 216 5.30 6.13 -1.91
C LYS A 216 4.94 4.76 -1.35
N CYS A 217 4.37 3.86 -2.15
CA CYS A 217 4.06 2.50 -1.74
C CYS A 217 5.29 1.66 -1.33
N VAL A 218 6.48 2.01 -1.84
CA VAL A 218 7.76 1.38 -1.45
C VAL A 218 8.27 2.00 -0.16
N GLU A 219 8.28 3.33 -0.10
CA GLU A 219 8.79 4.12 1.03
C GLU A 219 8.08 3.80 2.35
N VAL A 220 6.75 3.72 2.32
CA VAL A 220 5.93 3.50 3.53
C VAL A 220 5.77 2.02 3.91
N CYS A 221 6.33 1.08 3.12
CA CYS A 221 6.09 -0.34 3.36
C CYS A 221 6.91 -0.86 4.56
N PRO A 222 6.28 -1.22 5.69
CA PRO A 222 7.00 -1.62 6.91
C PRO A 222 7.71 -2.98 6.76
N LYS A 223 7.40 -3.72 5.70
CA LYS A 223 7.96 -5.05 5.40
C LYS A 223 8.91 -5.06 4.21
N GLY A 224 9.16 -3.91 3.57
CA GLY A 224 10.07 -3.83 2.43
C GLY A 224 9.62 -4.64 1.20
N VAL A 225 8.32 -4.82 0.99
CA VAL A 225 7.74 -5.62 -0.12
C VAL A 225 8.07 -5.01 -1.50
N ALA A 226 8.31 -3.71 -1.57
CA ALA A 226 8.48 -2.93 -2.79
C ALA A 226 7.36 -3.16 -3.84
N PRO A 227 6.09 -2.79 -3.54
CA PRO A 227 4.97 -3.01 -4.46
C PRO A 227 5.18 -2.43 -5.87
N MET A 228 5.84 -1.28 -5.97
CA MET A 228 6.08 -0.63 -7.27
C MET A 228 6.89 -1.52 -8.22
N ASP A 229 7.91 -2.20 -7.73
CA ASP A 229 8.75 -3.10 -8.52
C ASP A 229 7.92 -4.26 -9.06
N ARG A 230 7.00 -4.77 -8.25
CA ARG A 230 6.06 -5.84 -8.65
C ARG A 230 5.08 -5.36 -9.71
N ILE A 231 4.60 -4.11 -9.61
CA ILE A 231 3.75 -3.51 -10.65
C ILE A 231 4.52 -3.39 -11.96
N MET A 232 5.81 -3.04 -11.94
CA MET A 232 6.62 -2.96 -13.16
C MET A 232 6.86 -4.35 -13.77
N ALA A 233 7.17 -5.36 -12.96
CA ALA A 233 7.29 -6.73 -13.43
C ALA A 233 5.98 -7.24 -14.05
N LEU A 234 4.83 -6.93 -13.45
CA LEU A 234 3.53 -7.24 -14.04
C LEU A 234 3.31 -6.54 -15.39
N ARG A 235 3.68 -5.27 -15.54
CA ARG A 235 3.57 -4.57 -16.83
C ARG A 235 4.39 -5.26 -17.92
N GLU A 236 5.61 -5.68 -17.60
CA GLU A 236 6.48 -6.42 -18.52
C GLU A 236 5.83 -7.75 -18.92
N GLN A 237 5.40 -8.57 -17.96
CA GLN A 237 4.76 -9.86 -18.22
C GLN A 237 3.43 -9.75 -19.00
N VAL A 238 2.62 -8.72 -18.71
CA VAL A 238 1.41 -8.40 -19.48
C VAL A 238 1.76 -8.12 -20.95
N MET A 239 2.81 -7.33 -21.19
CA MET A 239 3.27 -7.02 -22.54
C MET A 239 3.84 -8.26 -23.26
N GLU A 240 4.67 -9.05 -22.59
CA GLU A 240 5.26 -10.28 -23.15
C GLU A 240 4.19 -11.31 -23.51
N SER A 241 3.12 -11.40 -22.71
CA SER A 241 1.95 -12.26 -22.96
C SER A 241 1.05 -11.78 -24.11
N GLY A 242 1.39 -10.68 -24.79
CA GLY A 242 0.69 -10.22 -25.99
C GLY A 242 -0.45 -9.23 -25.73
N TYR A 243 -0.71 -8.85 -24.47
CA TYR A 243 -1.74 -7.86 -24.09
C TYR A 243 -1.28 -6.41 -24.37
N LYS A 244 -0.96 -6.11 -25.63
CA LYS A 244 -0.31 -4.85 -26.05
C LYS A 244 -1.28 -3.77 -26.54
N ASN A 245 -2.58 -4.07 -26.63
CA ASN A 245 -3.55 -3.20 -27.29
C ASN A 245 -4.29 -2.23 -26.34
N THR A 246 -3.58 -1.64 -25.38
CA THR A 246 -4.12 -0.61 -24.46
C THR A 246 -3.32 0.67 -24.57
N ASN A 247 -3.87 1.79 -24.09
CA ASN A 247 -3.16 3.08 -24.11
C ASN A 247 -1.82 2.98 -23.38
N GLY A 248 -1.79 2.34 -22.20
CA GLY A 248 -0.57 2.14 -21.41
C GLY A 248 0.47 1.27 -22.12
N ALA A 249 0.07 0.13 -22.67
CA ALA A 249 0.99 -0.76 -23.38
C ALA A 249 1.53 -0.14 -24.69
N ARG A 250 0.69 0.57 -25.45
CA ARG A 250 1.14 1.31 -26.64
C ARG A 250 2.08 2.45 -26.26
N HIS A 251 1.80 3.18 -25.18
CA HIS A 251 2.69 4.22 -24.68
C HIS A 251 4.08 3.68 -24.35
N ALA A 252 4.17 2.56 -23.61
CA ALA A 252 5.44 1.93 -23.26
C ALA A 252 6.22 1.46 -24.50
N ASN A 253 5.55 0.80 -25.46
CA ASN A 253 6.16 0.37 -26.71
C ASN A 253 6.68 1.56 -27.53
N GLU A 254 5.88 2.60 -27.68
CA GLU A 254 6.23 3.75 -28.54
C GLU A 254 7.29 4.65 -27.93
N PHE A 255 7.35 4.75 -26.60
CA PHE A 255 8.47 5.37 -25.91
C PHE A 255 9.79 4.67 -26.29
N THR A 256 9.81 3.33 -26.18
CA THR A 256 10.99 2.52 -26.53
C THR A 256 11.32 2.60 -28.02
N ASN A 257 10.31 2.51 -28.89
CA ASN A 257 10.49 2.58 -30.34
C ASN A 257 11.03 3.94 -30.78
N SER A 258 10.58 5.04 -30.15
CA SER A 258 11.08 6.38 -30.44
C SER A 258 12.57 6.48 -30.13
N ILE A 259 12.99 6.05 -28.94
CA ILE A 259 14.39 6.09 -28.52
C ILE A 259 15.26 5.18 -29.41
N LYS A 260 14.78 3.97 -29.74
CA LYS A 260 15.51 3.07 -30.66
C LYS A 260 15.68 3.66 -32.06
N HIS A 261 14.69 4.40 -32.54
CA HIS A 261 14.71 4.96 -33.89
C HIS A 261 15.62 6.18 -34.02
N SER A 262 15.55 7.13 -33.09
CA SER A 262 16.22 8.44 -33.23
C SER A 262 17.23 8.74 -32.13
N GLY A 263 17.32 7.92 -31.08
CA GLY A 263 18.06 8.24 -29.85
C GLY A 263 17.33 9.24 -28.94
N TRP A 264 16.15 9.74 -29.34
CA TRP A 264 15.39 10.76 -28.62
C TRP A 264 13.91 10.40 -28.51
N LEU A 265 13.24 10.94 -27.49
CA LEU A 265 11.80 10.80 -27.35
C LEU A 265 11.07 11.86 -28.19
N ASP A 266 10.24 11.43 -29.14
CA ASP A 266 9.32 12.29 -29.88
C ASP A 266 7.98 12.36 -29.12
N GLU A 267 7.90 13.28 -28.17
CA GLU A 267 6.73 13.47 -27.30
C GLU A 267 5.46 13.75 -28.10
N LYS A 268 5.56 14.45 -29.25
CA LYS A 268 4.41 14.77 -30.11
C LYS A 268 3.80 13.50 -30.70
N LYS A 269 4.64 12.60 -31.23
CA LYS A 269 4.16 11.32 -31.76
C LYS A 269 3.74 10.36 -30.65
N LEU A 270 4.35 10.43 -29.48
CA LEU A 270 4.04 9.54 -28.37
C LEU A 270 2.56 9.59 -28.00
N VAL A 271 1.99 10.79 -27.86
CA VAL A 271 0.54 10.94 -27.55
C VAL A 271 -0.31 10.32 -28.65
N ILE A 272 -0.05 10.67 -29.92
CA ILE A 272 -0.79 10.18 -31.09
C ILE A 272 -0.75 8.66 -31.19
N LYS A 273 0.41 8.05 -30.97
CA LYS A 273 0.54 6.60 -31.08
C LYS A 273 0.06 5.84 -29.84
N SER A 274 0.03 6.49 -28.67
CA SER A 274 -0.53 5.91 -27.45
C SER A 274 -2.06 5.85 -27.51
N PHE A 275 -2.69 6.98 -27.80
CA PHE A 275 -4.15 7.13 -27.75
C PHE A 275 -4.83 6.85 -29.10
N GLY A 276 -4.13 7.06 -30.22
CA GLY A 276 -4.70 7.07 -31.56
C GLY A 276 -5.14 8.47 -31.96
N ILE A 277 -4.93 8.84 -33.23
CA ILE A 277 -5.16 10.20 -33.75
C ILE A 277 -6.62 10.67 -33.61
N PHE A 278 -7.58 9.74 -33.63
CA PHE A 278 -9.01 10.04 -33.51
C PHE A 278 -9.52 10.09 -32.07
N ASN A 279 -8.69 9.71 -31.09
CA ASN A 279 -9.06 9.67 -29.67
C ASN A 279 -8.49 10.84 -28.86
N ILE A 280 -7.68 11.69 -29.50
CA ILE A 280 -7.13 12.90 -28.89
C ILE A 280 -8.10 14.04 -29.21
N LYS A 281 -8.69 14.62 -28.16
CA LYS A 281 -9.57 15.79 -28.25
C LYS A 281 -8.80 17.06 -27.91
#